data_AF-A0A818X3C9-F1
#
_entry.id   AF-A0A818X3C9-F1
#
_cell.length_a   1.000
_cell.length_b   1.000
_cell.length_c   1.000
_cell.angle_alpha   90.00
_cell.angle_beta   90.00
_cell.angle_gamma   90.00
#
_symmetry.space_group_name_H-M   'P 1'
#
loop_
_entity.id
_entity.type
_entity.pdbx_description
1 polymer ?
#
loop_
_entity_poly.entity_id
_entity_poly.type
_entity_poly.pdbx_seq_one_letter_code
_entity_poly.pdbx_strand_id
1 'polypeptide(L)'
;MSNATMKIVSNDGQEFEIDYDIIKQSKMLKSFYEADEIDEPITLSFADTSILKSIIEFCNHHKNDPEAEFSDDDDDDDNHNNDDKIKKDINELSQKTTISEWDKTFIQQFSVHDGTLFDIITAANILDIPILIHTLCKSIIYLIKGKSSQEIRDIFKLSELLDQTADNHSPSSPIDVKNK
;
A
#
# COMPACT_ATOMS: atom_id res chain seq x y z
N MET A 1 -34.83 4.28 -1.01
CA MET A 1 -34.04 3.64 -2.07
C MET A 1 -33.06 2.75 -1.34
N SER A 2 -33.07 1.45 -1.61
CA SER A 2 -32.08 0.55 -1.02
C SER A 2 -30.71 1.03 -1.50
N ASN A 3 -29.82 1.43 -0.60
CA ASN A 3 -28.43 1.64 -0.96
C ASN A 3 -27.89 0.27 -1.37
N ALA A 4 -27.22 0.20 -2.52
CA ALA A 4 -26.55 -1.00 -2.98
C ALA A 4 -25.45 -1.38 -1.97
N THR A 5 -25.49 -2.61 -1.44
CA THR A 5 -24.54 -3.11 -0.43
C THR A 5 -23.94 -4.46 -0.83
N MET A 6 -22.75 -4.76 -0.31
CA MET A 6 -22.06 -6.06 -0.43
C MET A 6 -21.58 -6.50 0.95
N LYS A 7 -21.60 -7.82 1.19
CA LYS A 7 -21.03 -8.43 2.39
C LYS A 7 -19.62 -8.95 2.13
N ILE A 8 -18.70 -8.59 3.02
CA ILE A 8 -17.32 -9.10 3.04
C ILE A 8 -17.00 -9.66 4.43
N VAL A 9 -16.11 -10.64 4.50
CA VAL A 9 -15.71 -11.31 5.74
C VAL A 9 -14.19 -11.21 5.88
N SER A 10 -13.73 -10.72 7.02
CA SER A 10 -12.31 -10.72 7.40
C SER A 10 -11.76 -12.13 7.60
N ASN A 11 -10.44 -12.25 7.57
CA ASN A 11 -9.74 -13.51 7.81
C ASN A 11 -10.01 -14.10 9.22
N ASP A 12 -10.25 -13.26 10.23
CA ASP A 12 -10.65 -13.67 11.59
C ASP A 12 -12.18 -13.84 11.76
N GLY A 13 -12.94 -13.81 10.65
CA GLY A 13 -14.34 -14.24 10.60
C GLY A 13 -15.39 -13.18 10.90
N GLN A 14 -14.99 -11.91 11.09
CA GLN A 14 -15.94 -10.81 11.23
C GLN A 14 -16.53 -10.43 9.87
N GLU A 15 -17.86 -10.42 9.77
CA GLU A 15 -18.62 -9.93 8.61
C GLU A 15 -18.80 -8.41 8.67
N PHE A 16 -18.72 -7.77 7.50
CA PHE A 16 -18.97 -6.35 7.26
C PHE A 16 -19.94 -6.20 6.09
N GLU A 17 -20.86 -5.26 6.21
CA GLU A 17 -21.70 -4.80 5.10
C GLU A 17 -21.19 -3.42 4.67
N ILE A 18 -20.84 -3.28 3.39
CA ILE A 18 -20.27 -2.06 2.80
C ILE A 18 -21.17 -1.50 1.71
N ASP A 19 -21.30 -0.17 1.66
CA ASP A 19 -22.08 0.54 0.65
C ASP A 19 -21.33 0.63 -0.69
N TYR A 20 -22.08 0.83 -1.77
CA TYR A 20 -21.55 0.98 -3.13
C TYR A 20 -20.45 2.06 -3.29
N ASP A 21 -20.50 3.13 -2.49
CA ASP A 21 -19.46 4.17 -2.50
C ASP A 21 -18.08 3.66 -2.04
N ILE A 22 -18.06 2.61 -1.23
CA ILE A 22 -16.84 1.92 -0.80
C ILE A 22 -16.47 0.86 -1.84
N ILE A 23 -17.46 0.08 -2.29
CA ILE A 23 -17.29 -0.98 -3.30
C ILE A 23 -16.61 -0.41 -4.56
N LYS A 24 -17.09 0.72 -5.08
CA LYS A 24 -16.62 1.31 -6.33
C LYS A 24 -15.16 1.79 -6.30
N GLN A 25 -14.58 1.96 -5.10
CA GLN A 25 -13.17 2.37 -4.95
C GLN A 25 -12.20 1.20 -5.10
N SER A 26 -12.67 -0.03 -4.92
CA SER A 26 -11.90 -1.25 -5.16
C SER A 26 -12.27 -1.78 -6.54
N LYS A 27 -11.31 -1.85 -7.47
CA LYS A 27 -11.59 -2.42 -8.79
C LYS A 27 -12.00 -3.89 -8.68
N MET A 28 -11.36 -4.63 -7.76
CA MET A 28 -11.70 -6.02 -7.48
C MET A 28 -13.16 -6.16 -7.02
N LEU A 29 -13.56 -5.47 -5.95
CA LEU A 29 -14.92 -5.59 -5.40
C LEU A 29 -15.98 -5.04 -6.35
N LYS A 30 -15.67 -3.98 -7.09
CA LYS A 30 -16.55 -3.45 -8.13
C LYS A 30 -16.82 -4.47 -9.23
N SER A 31 -15.77 -5.13 -9.74
CA SER A 31 -15.95 -6.19 -10.75
C SER A 31 -16.79 -7.36 -10.24
N PHE A 32 -16.59 -7.78 -8.99
CA PHE A 32 -17.46 -8.80 -8.37
C PHE A 32 -18.92 -8.33 -8.27
N TYR A 33 -19.14 -7.08 -7.85
CA TYR A 33 -20.48 -6.51 -7.70
C TYR A 33 -21.20 -6.41 -9.05
N GLU A 34 -20.52 -5.94 -10.10
CA GLU A 34 -21.09 -5.74 -11.43
C GLU A 34 -21.37 -7.06 -12.18
N ALA A 35 -20.65 -8.14 -11.84
CA ALA A 35 -20.91 -9.46 -12.37
C ALA A 35 -22.22 -10.09 -11.86
N ASP A 36 -22.83 -9.52 -10.80
CA ASP A 36 -24.03 -10.05 -10.12
C ASP A 36 -23.85 -11.50 -9.63
N GLU A 37 -22.59 -11.90 -9.34
CA GLU A 37 -22.22 -13.25 -8.88
C GLU A 37 -22.08 -13.33 -7.35
N ILE A 38 -22.79 -12.48 -6.60
CA ILE A 38 -22.63 -12.38 -5.13
C ILE A 38 -23.88 -12.87 -4.42
N ASP A 39 -24.01 -14.20 -4.33
CA ASP A 39 -25.00 -14.85 -3.45
C ASP A 39 -24.46 -15.05 -2.02
N GLU A 40 -23.14 -15.10 -1.86
CA GLU A 40 -22.45 -15.35 -0.58
C GLU A 40 -21.45 -14.24 -0.22
N PRO A 41 -21.18 -14.00 1.08
CA PRO A 41 -20.18 -13.02 1.50
C PRO A 41 -18.76 -13.33 0.98
N ILE A 42 -18.05 -12.32 0.49
CA ILE A 42 -16.68 -12.47 0.00
C ILE A 42 -15.71 -12.55 1.18
N THR A 43 -14.98 -13.65 1.33
CA THR A 43 -13.96 -13.79 2.38
C THR A 43 -12.62 -13.24 1.92
N LEU A 44 -12.04 -12.30 2.68
CA LEU A 44 -10.77 -11.64 2.41
C LEU A 44 -9.69 -12.20 3.36
N SER A 45 -9.17 -13.38 3.04
CA SER A 45 -8.24 -14.14 3.88
C SER A 45 -6.86 -13.47 4.12
N PHE A 46 -6.59 -12.36 3.46
CA PHE A 46 -5.36 -11.57 3.62
C PHE A 46 -5.51 -10.39 4.58
N ALA A 47 -6.72 -10.14 5.11
CA ALA A 47 -6.99 -9.01 5.98
C ALA A 47 -7.86 -9.41 7.17
N ASP A 48 -7.30 -9.26 8.37
CA ASP A 48 -8.04 -9.38 9.62
C ASP A 48 -8.99 -8.18 9.83
N THR A 49 -9.87 -8.29 10.80
CA THR A 49 -10.87 -7.27 11.19
C THR A 49 -10.28 -5.87 11.33
N SER A 50 -9.09 -5.73 11.93
CA SER A 50 -8.43 -4.44 12.13
C SER A 50 -8.02 -3.78 10.82
N ILE A 51 -7.48 -4.56 9.88
CA ILE A 51 -7.05 -4.10 8.56
C ILE A 51 -8.27 -3.71 7.73
N LEU A 52 -9.31 -4.56 7.68
CA LEU A 52 -10.53 -4.24 6.94
C LEU A 52 -11.22 -2.98 7.48
N LYS A 53 -11.31 -2.81 8.81
CA LYS A 53 -11.86 -1.58 9.40
C LYS A 53 -11.11 -0.33 8.94
N SER A 54 -9.77 -0.41 8.91
CA SER A 54 -8.92 0.69 8.47
C SER A 54 -9.15 1.04 7.01
N ILE A 55 -9.26 0.04 6.13
CA ILE A 55 -9.54 0.24 4.70
C ILE A 55 -10.94 0.83 4.49
N ILE A 56 -11.95 0.32 5.19
CA ILE A 56 -13.33 0.81 5.14
C ILE A 56 -13.41 2.26 5.62
N GLU A 57 -12.71 2.60 6.70
CA GLU A 57 -12.61 3.97 7.21
C GLU A 57 -11.99 4.90 6.17
N PHE A 58 -10.87 4.48 5.58
CA PHE A 58 -10.20 5.23 4.51
C PHE A 58 -11.12 5.47 3.32
N CYS A 59 -11.73 4.43 2.77
CA CYS A 59 -12.64 4.57 1.65
C CYS A 59 -13.83 5.47 1.99
N ASN A 60 -14.35 5.42 3.23
CA ASN A 60 -15.41 6.34 3.64
C ASN A 60 -14.97 7.81 3.65
N HIS A 61 -13.74 8.08 4.07
CA HIS A 61 -13.18 9.43 4.05
C HIS A 61 -13.03 9.95 2.62
N HIS A 62 -12.49 9.13 1.72
CA HIS A 62 -12.11 9.51 0.35
C HIS A 62 -13.19 9.25 -0.72
N LYS A 63 -14.41 8.86 -0.35
CA LYS A 63 -15.47 8.49 -1.31
C LYS A 63 -15.91 9.59 -2.28
N ASN A 64 -15.58 10.84 -1.98
CA ASN A 64 -15.90 12.01 -2.80
C ASN A 64 -14.66 12.62 -3.48
N ASP A 65 -13.48 12.05 -3.25
CA ASP A 65 -12.25 12.53 -3.84
C ASP A 65 -12.20 12.15 -5.33
N PRO A 66 -11.53 12.94 -6.17
CA PRO A 66 -11.27 12.56 -7.55
C PRO A 66 -10.49 11.24 -7.59
N GLU A 67 -10.84 10.37 -8.54
CA GLU A 67 -10.18 9.09 -8.72
C GLU A 67 -8.69 9.31 -8.99
N ALA A 68 -7.83 8.53 -8.33
CA ALA A 68 -6.40 8.65 -8.51
C ALA A 68 -6.03 8.06 -9.88
N GLU A 69 -5.70 8.93 -10.84
CA GLU A 69 -5.10 8.52 -12.11
C GLU A 69 -3.62 8.19 -11.87
N PHE A 70 -3.23 6.92 -12.04
CA PHE A 70 -1.84 6.58 -12.29
C PHE A 70 -1.55 7.00 -13.73
N SER A 71 -1.00 8.20 -13.91
CA SER A 71 -0.41 8.58 -15.18
C SER A 71 0.86 7.73 -15.36
N ASP A 72 0.79 6.71 -16.22
CA ASP A 72 1.96 5.97 -16.74
C ASP A 72 2.78 6.83 -17.70
N ASP A 73 2.89 8.14 -17.43
CA ASP A 73 3.67 9.09 -18.22
C ASP A 73 5.16 8.90 -17.90
N ASP A 74 5.67 7.69 -18.15
CA ASP A 74 7.05 7.48 -18.58
C ASP A 74 7.15 7.95 -20.05
N ASP A 75 6.93 9.25 -20.28
CA ASP A 75 7.32 9.88 -21.53
C ASP A 75 8.86 9.95 -21.54
N ASP A 76 9.46 8.96 -22.21
CA ASP A 76 10.80 8.99 -22.80
C ASP A 76 10.90 10.16 -23.80
N ASP A 77 10.79 11.42 -23.33
CA ASP A 77 11.12 12.60 -24.12
C ASP A 77 12.57 13.01 -23.86
N ASP A 78 13.43 12.53 -24.75
CA ASP A 78 14.86 12.76 -24.85
C ASP A 78 15.15 14.21 -25.29
N ASN A 79 14.76 15.19 -24.47
CA ASN A 79 15.01 16.61 -24.75
C ASN A 79 15.91 17.29 -23.72
N HIS A 80 16.98 17.87 -24.25
CA HIS A 80 18.26 18.17 -23.61
C HIS A 80 18.26 19.53 -22.90
N ASN A 81 17.50 19.69 -21.80
CA ASN A 81 17.64 20.83 -20.87
C ASN A 81 17.36 20.40 -19.41
N ASN A 82 18.44 20.09 -18.67
CA ASN A 82 18.35 19.45 -17.34
C ASN A 82 17.71 20.31 -16.24
N ASP A 83 17.83 21.63 -16.26
CA ASP A 83 17.37 22.48 -15.13
C ASP A 83 15.85 22.71 -15.08
N ASP A 84 15.18 22.75 -16.24
CA ASP A 84 13.73 22.96 -16.31
C ASP A 84 12.95 21.63 -16.14
N LYS A 85 13.52 20.50 -16.59
CA LYS A 85 13.00 19.16 -16.28
C LYS A 85 13.12 18.87 -14.78
N ILE A 86 14.27 19.12 -14.15
CA ILE A 86 14.43 18.94 -12.70
C ILE A 86 13.41 19.78 -11.91
N LYS A 87 13.11 21.02 -12.31
CA LYS A 87 12.09 21.83 -11.64
C LYS A 87 10.67 21.32 -11.90
N LYS A 88 10.36 20.85 -13.11
CA LYS A 88 9.08 20.22 -13.44
C LYS A 88 8.90 18.96 -12.61
N ASP A 89 9.88 18.06 -12.62
CA ASP A 89 9.89 16.81 -11.85
C ASP A 89 9.80 17.12 -10.35
N ILE A 90 10.57 18.06 -9.80
CA ILE A 90 10.49 18.45 -8.38
C ILE A 90 9.13 19.08 -8.04
N ASN A 91 8.52 19.83 -8.96
CA ASN A 91 7.22 20.46 -8.75
C ASN A 91 6.07 19.45 -8.88
N GLU A 92 6.12 18.52 -9.83
CA GLU A 92 5.23 17.37 -9.93
C GLU A 92 5.39 16.46 -8.71
N LEU A 93 6.62 16.14 -8.29
CA LEU A 93 6.91 15.44 -7.04
C LEU A 93 6.41 16.24 -5.83
N SER A 94 6.50 17.57 -5.81
CA SER A 94 6.00 18.40 -4.69
C SER A 94 4.48 18.46 -4.63
N GLN A 95 3.80 18.55 -5.77
CA GLN A 95 2.33 18.46 -5.84
C GLN A 95 1.85 17.03 -5.54
N LYS A 96 2.56 16.02 -6.06
CA LYS A 96 2.34 14.61 -5.74
C LYS A 96 2.59 14.33 -4.26
N THR A 97 3.55 14.98 -3.60
CA THR A 97 3.84 14.79 -2.17
C THR A 97 2.98 15.63 -1.22
N THR A 98 2.03 16.42 -1.74
CA THR A 98 1.05 17.10 -0.87
C THR A 98 0.04 16.06 -0.38
N ILE A 99 0.20 15.69 0.89
CA ILE A 99 -0.64 14.75 1.63
C ILE A 99 -1.48 15.54 2.63
N SER A 100 -2.76 15.21 2.76
CA SER A 100 -3.65 15.90 3.70
C SER A 100 -3.24 15.62 5.15
N GLU A 101 -3.62 16.50 6.08
CA GLU A 101 -3.37 16.25 7.51
C GLU A 101 -4.09 14.99 8.02
N TRP A 102 -5.26 14.69 7.45
CA TRP A 102 -5.99 13.46 7.78
C TRP A 102 -5.20 12.23 7.34
N ASP A 103 -4.73 12.19 6.10
CA ASP A 103 -3.92 11.09 5.56
C ASP A 103 -2.64 10.87 6.37
N LYS A 104 -1.95 11.95 6.76
CA LYS A 104 -0.76 11.87 7.62
C LYS A 104 -1.10 11.19 8.94
N THR A 105 -2.18 11.63 9.58
CA THR A 105 -2.61 11.09 10.89
C THR A 105 -3.05 9.64 10.74
N PHE A 106 -3.81 9.33 9.68
CA PHE A 106 -4.27 7.99 9.35
C PHE A 106 -3.12 7.02 9.09
N ILE A 107 -2.02 7.45 8.46
CA ILE A 107 -0.86 6.57 8.27
C ILE A 107 0.01 6.50 9.53
N GLN A 108 0.17 7.61 10.27
CA GLN A 108 0.96 7.65 11.50
C GLN A 108 0.41 6.78 12.63
N GLN A 109 -0.89 6.48 12.63
CA GLN A 109 -1.47 5.54 13.61
C GLN A 109 -1.05 4.08 13.37
N PHE A 110 -0.65 3.72 12.15
CA PHE A 110 -0.19 2.36 11.86
C PHE A 110 1.30 2.23 12.16
N SER A 111 1.65 1.29 13.03
CA SER A 111 3.04 1.06 13.33
C SER A 111 3.71 0.36 12.15
N VAL A 112 4.89 0.85 11.76
CA VAL A 112 5.78 0.07 10.88
C VAL A 112 6.29 -1.17 11.64
N HIS A 113 6.25 -1.16 12.98
CA HIS A 113 6.88 -2.17 13.82
C HIS A 113 6.05 -3.43 14.04
N ASP A 114 4.72 -3.35 13.94
CA ASP A 114 3.81 -4.48 14.15
C ASP A 114 3.37 -5.14 12.83
N GLY A 115 3.85 -4.63 11.69
CA GLY A 115 3.48 -5.14 10.37
C GLY A 115 2.18 -4.57 9.81
N THR A 116 1.40 -3.84 10.61
CA THR A 116 0.07 -3.34 10.22
C THR A 116 0.12 -2.47 8.96
N LEU A 117 1.14 -1.62 8.83
CA LEU A 117 1.30 -0.80 7.62
C LEU A 117 1.53 -1.66 6.37
N PHE A 118 2.32 -2.74 6.48
CA PHE A 118 2.56 -3.64 5.37
C PHE A 118 1.31 -4.42 5.00
N ASP A 119 0.53 -4.87 5.99
CA ASP A 119 -0.74 -5.55 5.75
C ASP A 119 -1.75 -4.63 5.04
N ILE A 120 -1.81 -3.35 5.41
CA ILE A 120 -2.63 -2.34 4.72
C ILE A 120 -2.15 -2.13 3.29
N ILE A 121 -0.83 -2.04 3.05
CA ILE A 121 -0.27 -1.92 1.70
C ILE A 121 -0.64 -3.15 0.85
N THR A 122 -0.47 -4.35 1.40
CA THR A 122 -0.79 -5.60 0.71
C THR A 122 -2.28 -5.70 0.41
N ALA A 123 -3.14 -5.40 1.38
CA ALA A 123 -4.58 -5.42 1.19
C ALA A 123 -5.05 -4.37 0.18
N ALA A 124 -4.51 -3.14 0.21
CA ALA A 124 -4.81 -2.10 -0.77
C ALA A 124 -4.45 -2.52 -2.20
N ASN A 125 -3.32 -3.20 -2.36
CA ASN A 125 -2.85 -3.73 -3.65
C ASN A 125 -3.73 -4.88 -4.15
N ILE A 126 -4.08 -5.84 -3.29
CA ILE A 126 -4.93 -6.99 -3.67
C ILE A 126 -6.35 -6.53 -4.01
N LEU A 127 -6.93 -5.63 -3.22
CA LEU A 127 -8.25 -5.05 -3.49
C LEU A 127 -8.23 -4.07 -4.67
N ASP A 128 -7.06 -3.72 -5.19
CA ASP A 128 -6.84 -2.71 -6.23
C ASP A 128 -7.62 -1.43 -5.91
N ILE A 129 -7.19 -0.73 -4.85
CA ILE A 129 -7.74 0.56 -4.41
C ILE A 129 -6.74 1.67 -4.78
N PRO A 130 -6.84 2.31 -5.97
CA PRO A 130 -5.83 3.23 -6.49
C PRO A 130 -5.51 4.40 -5.56
N ILE A 131 -6.55 5.02 -4.99
CA ILE A 131 -6.40 6.19 -4.11
C ILE A 131 -5.65 5.84 -2.81
N LEU A 132 -5.91 4.66 -2.24
CA LEU A 132 -5.20 4.21 -1.04
C LEU A 132 -3.73 3.88 -1.36
N ILE A 133 -3.47 3.17 -2.45
CA ILE A 133 -2.09 2.89 -2.91
C ILE A 133 -1.33 4.20 -3.13
N HIS A 134 -1.93 5.17 -3.80
CA HIS A 134 -1.31 6.46 -4.06
C HIS A 134 -1.02 7.22 -2.76
N THR A 135 -1.97 7.29 -1.83
CA THR A 135 -1.78 7.94 -0.52
C THR A 135 -0.70 7.25 0.31
N LEU A 136 -0.63 5.92 0.30
CA LEU A 136 0.44 5.15 0.95
C LEU A 136 1.82 5.50 0.36
N CYS A 137 1.94 5.54 -0.97
CA CYS A 137 3.16 5.96 -1.66
C CYS A 137 3.58 7.39 -1.27
N LYS A 138 2.65 8.35 -1.27
CA LYS A 138 2.92 9.73 -0.82
C LYS A 138 3.42 9.78 0.62
N SER A 139 2.82 8.97 1.49
CA SER A 139 3.18 8.89 2.91
C SER A 139 4.59 8.36 3.10
N ILE A 140 4.96 7.28 2.39
CA ILE A 140 6.30 6.72 2.41
C ILE A 140 7.33 7.78 1.95
N ILE A 141 7.03 8.51 0.86
CA ILE A 141 7.89 9.59 0.40
C ILE A 141 8.04 10.67 1.49
N TYR A 142 6.96 11.06 2.15
CA TYR A 142 7.00 12.02 3.25
C TYR A 142 7.86 11.54 4.43
N LEU A 143 7.75 10.26 4.81
CA LEU A 143 8.55 9.65 5.88
C LEU A 143 10.05 9.63 5.55
N ILE A 144 10.40 9.48 4.27
CA ILE A 144 11.78 9.41 3.79
C ILE A 144 12.37 10.81 3.58
N LYS A 145 11.53 11.81 3.24
CA LYS A 145 11.98 13.17 2.88
C LYS A 145 12.70 13.86 4.05
N GLY A 146 13.96 14.20 3.83
CA GLY A 146 14.79 14.91 4.82
C GLY A 146 15.38 14.01 5.92
N LYS A 147 15.17 12.70 5.84
CA LYS A 147 15.80 11.72 6.72
C LYS A 147 17.12 11.23 6.15
N SER A 148 18.09 10.97 7.02
CA SER A 148 19.35 10.33 6.64
C SER A 148 19.12 8.84 6.31
N SER A 149 20.04 8.23 5.56
CA SER A 149 19.97 6.80 5.24
C SER A 149 19.90 5.90 6.48
N GLN A 150 20.49 6.33 7.61
CA GLN A 150 20.41 5.58 8.86
C GLN A 150 19.02 5.70 9.49
N GLU A 151 18.45 6.90 9.57
CA GLU A 151 17.09 7.09 10.08
C GLU A 151 16.05 6.33 9.24
N ILE A 152 16.20 6.29 7.92
CA ILE A 152 15.32 5.50 7.05
C ILE A 152 15.44 4.01 7.36
N ARG A 153 16.67 3.50 7.55
CA ARG A 153 16.91 2.09 7.93
C ARG A 153 16.28 1.76 9.27
N ASP A 154 16.31 2.69 10.22
CA ASP A 154 15.72 2.50 11.55
C ASP A 154 14.19 2.57 11.50
N ILE A 155 13.62 3.49 10.72
CA ILE A 155 12.16 3.64 10.51
C ILE A 155 11.58 2.38 9.88
N PHE A 156 12.20 1.88 8.80
CA PHE A 156 11.71 0.72 8.05
C PHE A 156 12.33 -0.60 8.50
N LYS A 157 13.15 -0.61 9.57
CA LYS A 157 13.94 -1.78 10.02
C LYS A 157 14.61 -2.55 8.88
N LEU A 158 15.10 -1.84 7.87
CA LEU A 158 15.70 -2.46 6.68
C LEU A 158 16.92 -3.35 7.02
N SER A 159 17.58 -3.10 8.16
CA SER A 159 18.66 -3.96 8.63
C SER A 159 18.19 -5.38 8.97
N GLU A 160 16.99 -5.55 9.53
CA GLU A 160 16.46 -6.86 9.91
C GLU A 160 16.01 -7.69 8.70
N LEU A 161 15.60 -7.03 7.61
CA LEU A 161 15.29 -7.67 6.32
C LEU A 161 16.55 -8.13 5.56
N LEU A 162 17.68 -7.45 5.74
CA LEU A 162 18.92 -7.79 5.04
C LEU A 162 19.68 -8.94 5.73
N ASP A 163 19.62 -9.04 7.06
CA ASP A 163 20.27 -10.12 7.81
C ASP A 163 19.70 -11.51 7.48
N GLN A 164 18.41 -11.60 7.14
CA GLN A 164 17.76 -12.87 6.75
C GLN A 164 18.18 -13.38 5.36
N THR A 165 18.83 -12.55 4.54
CA THR A 165 19.37 -12.98 3.23
C THR A 165 20.82 -13.43 3.30
N ALA A 166 21.52 -13.13 4.41
CA ALA A 166 22.94 -13.47 4.58
C ALA A 166 23.18 -14.88 5.11
N ASP A 167 22.21 -15.52 5.78
CA ASP A 167 22.44 -16.80 6.47
C ASP A 167 22.18 -18.05 5.61
N ASN A 168 21.71 -17.92 4.36
CA ASN A 168 21.50 -19.07 3.47
C ASN A 168 22.73 -19.49 2.63
N HIS A 169 23.91 -18.95 2.92
CA HIS A 169 25.17 -19.52 2.44
C HIS A 169 26.17 -19.67 3.58
N SER A 170 25.90 -20.65 4.46
CA SER A 170 27.00 -21.28 5.20
C SER A 170 28.02 -21.84 4.19
N PRO A 171 29.30 -21.45 4.26
CA PRO A 171 30.34 -22.12 3.49
C PRO A 171 30.48 -23.53 4.05
N SER A 172 30.16 -24.53 3.22
CA SER A 172 30.52 -25.93 3.49
C SER A 172 31.94 -26.00 4.05
N SER A 173 32.07 -26.58 5.24
CA SER A 173 33.34 -26.78 5.91
C SER A 173 34.36 -27.42 4.95
N PRO A 174 35.65 -27.03 5.01
CA PRO A 174 36.68 -27.70 4.22
C PRO A 174 36.72 -29.19 4.61
N ILE A 175 36.53 -30.06 3.62
CA ILE A 175 36.77 -31.50 3.78
C ILE A 175 38.28 -31.66 3.99
N ASP A 176 38.70 -31.87 5.24
CA ASP A 176 40.05 -32.29 5.60
C ASP A 176 40.27 -33.74 5.12
N VAL A 177 40.76 -33.91 3.89
CA VAL A 177 41.27 -35.21 3.43
C VAL A 177 42.75 -35.29 3.83
N LYS A 178 43.01 -35.71 5.07
CA LYS A 178 44.31 -36.26 5.47
C LYS A 178 44.19 -37.75 5.75
N ASN A 179 44.79 -38.53 4.86
CA ASN A 179 45.44 -39.82 5.06
C ASN A 179 44.75 -40.88 5.94
N LYS A 180 44.37 -42.00 5.31
CA LYS A 180 45.15 -43.24 5.39
C LYS A 180 44.86 -44.19 4.23
#